data_AF-A0A8T3P997-F1
#
_entry.id   AF-A0A8T3P997-F1
#
_cell.length_a   1.000
_cell.length_b   1.000
_cell.length_c   1.000
_cell.angle_alpha   90.00
_cell.angle_beta   90.00
_cell.angle_gamma   90.00
#
_symmetry.space_group_name_H-M   'P 1'
#
loop_
_entity.id
_entity.type
_entity.pdbx_description
1 polymer ?
#
loop_
_entity_poly.entity_id
_entity_poly.type
_entity_poly.pdbx_seq_one_letter_code
_entity_poly.pdbx_strand_id
1 'polypeptide(L)'
;MRADLLYQQFADEHSGNFREYGGLLNGTIGLPLGIARPYAIAGVGLINHNPPSEDHGDHAHEGEGGTEFAWNVGGGIRFGLGGLNVFAEARLLDAGAGHRAVPITFGISF
;
A
#
# COMPACT_ATOMS: atom_id res chain seq x y z
N MET A 1 -9.27 13.18 4.47
CA MET A 1 -9.18 11.73 4.70
C MET A 1 -9.30 11.00 3.36
N ARG A 2 -8.56 9.91 3.18
CA ARG A 2 -8.48 9.10 1.94
C ARG A 2 -8.49 7.61 2.33
N ALA A 3 -9.24 6.78 1.61
CA ALA A 3 -9.21 5.33 1.77
C ALA A 3 -8.46 4.71 0.59
N ASP A 4 -7.46 3.89 0.88
CA ASP A 4 -6.65 3.19 -0.11
C ASP A 4 -6.89 1.69 0.01
N LEU A 5 -7.08 1.02 -1.13
CA LEU A 5 -7.16 -0.44 -1.21
C LEU A 5 -5.89 -0.96 -1.88
N LEU A 6 -5.34 -2.03 -1.33
CA LEU A 6 -4.18 -2.72 -1.85
C LEU A 6 -4.60 -4.10 -2.35
N TYR A 7 -4.17 -4.45 -3.54
CA TYR A 7 -4.17 -5.82 -4.04
C TYR A 7 -2.86 -6.04 -4.80
N GLN A 8 -2.08 -7.01 -4.36
CA GLN A 8 -0.83 -7.40 -5.03
C GLN A 8 -0.83 -8.91 -5.24
N GLN A 9 -0.45 -9.32 -6.45
CA GLN A 9 -0.23 -10.71 -6.81
C GLN A 9 1.19 -10.84 -7.33
N PHE A 10 1.94 -11.75 -6.71
CA PHE A 10 3.28 -12.11 -7.16
C PHE A 10 3.18 -13.44 -7.92
N ALA A 11 3.68 -13.45 -9.15
CA ALA A 11 3.82 -14.66 -9.93
C ALA A 11 5.15 -15.31 -9.55
N ASP A 12 5.09 -16.54 -9.04
CA ASP A 12 6.27 -17.36 -8.78
C ASP A 12 6.24 -18.57 -9.74
N GLU A 13 7.36 -18.88 -10.39
CA GLU A 13 7.44 -19.86 -11.49
C GLU A 13 7.37 -21.32 -11.01
N HIS A 14 7.35 -21.59 -9.70
CA HIS A 14 7.42 -22.94 -9.15
C HIS A 14 6.46 -23.27 -7.99
N SER A 15 5.76 -22.29 -7.41
CA SER A 15 4.83 -22.51 -6.29
C SER A 15 3.70 -21.48 -6.36
N GLY A 16 2.49 -21.83 -5.90
CA GLY A 16 1.26 -21.09 -6.16
C GLY A 16 1.28 -19.58 -5.91
N ASN A 17 0.38 -18.87 -6.57
CA ASN A 17 0.24 -17.40 -6.53
C ASN A 17 0.19 -16.87 -5.09
N PHE A 18 1.20 -16.10 -4.68
CA PHE A 18 1.15 -15.31 -3.44
C PHE A 18 0.26 -14.08 -3.66
N ARG A 19 -0.74 -13.89 -2.81
CA ARG A 19 -1.72 -12.81 -2.91
C ARG A 19 -1.81 -12.04 -1.60
N GLU A 20 -1.74 -10.73 -1.71
CA GLU A 20 -1.93 -9.81 -0.60
C GLU A 20 -3.10 -8.89 -0.93
N TYR A 21 -3.99 -8.70 0.03
CA TYR A 21 -5.06 -7.71 -0.07
C TYR A 21 -5.25 -6.99 1.25
N GLY A 22 -5.61 -5.72 1.18
CA GLY A 22 -5.75 -4.93 2.39
C GLY A 22 -6.32 -3.54 2.12
N GLY A 23 -6.46 -2.78 3.19
CA GLY A 23 -6.96 -1.43 3.13
C GLY A 23 -6.30 -0.55 4.17
N LEU A 24 -6.04 0.70 3.79
CA LEU A 24 -5.49 1.73 4.67
C LEU A 24 -6.40 2.95 4.69
N LEU A 25 -6.61 3.49 5.90
CA LEU A 25 -7.26 4.77 6.11
C LEU A 25 -6.19 5.83 6.36
N ASN A 26 -6.23 6.89 5.55
CA ASN A 26 -5.18 7.91 5.51
C ASN A 26 -5.73 9.29 5.86
N GLY A 27 -5.01 9.97 6.75
CA GLY A 27 -5.09 11.41 6.98
C GLY A 27 -4.09 12.15 6.09
N THR A 28 -4.49 13.31 5.55
CA THR A 28 -3.62 14.15 4.73
C THR A 28 -3.66 15.58 5.24
N ILE A 29 -2.50 16.20 5.41
CA ILE A 29 -2.36 17.62 5.72
C ILE A 29 -1.58 18.30 4.59
N GLY A 30 -2.17 19.32 3.99
CA GLY A 30 -1.63 19.99 2.81
C GLY A 30 -1.25 21.44 3.09
N LEU A 31 -0.22 21.92 2.41
CA LEU A 31 0.14 23.34 2.34
C LEU A 31 -0.32 23.90 0.98
N PRO A 32 -1.16 24.96 0.96
CA PRO A 32 -1.69 25.51 -0.28
C PRO A 32 -0.67 26.45 -0.97
N LEU A 33 0.44 25.90 -1.49
CA LEU A 33 1.49 26.68 -2.16
C LEU A 33 1.19 26.95 -3.66
N GLY A 34 0.00 27.48 -3.95
CA GLY A 34 -0.40 27.84 -5.31
C GLY A 34 -0.65 26.62 -6.21
N ILE A 35 0.10 26.52 -7.31
CA ILE A 35 -0.03 25.45 -8.31
C ILE A 35 0.51 24.12 -7.77
N ALA A 36 1.62 24.17 -7.03
CA ALA A 36 2.18 23.01 -6.33
C ALA A 36 1.62 22.99 -4.91
N ARG A 37 0.99 21.89 -4.52
CA ARG A 37 0.38 21.71 -3.19
C ARG A 37 1.06 20.52 -2.52
N PRO A 38 2.18 20.75 -1.81
CA PRO A 38 2.79 19.72 -1.00
C PRO A 38 1.82 19.26 0.09
N TYR A 39 1.87 17.98 0.42
CA TYR A 39 1.10 17.42 1.51
C TYR A 39 1.88 16.31 2.19
N ALA A 40 1.65 16.15 3.48
CA ALA A 40 2.03 14.97 4.23
C ALA A 40 0.83 14.03 4.32
N ILE A 41 1.10 12.73 4.35
CA ILE A 41 0.13 11.67 4.49
C ILE A 41 0.60 10.69 5.57
N ALA A 42 -0.35 10.22 6.38
CA ALA A 42 -0.12 9.13 7.31
C ALA A 42 -1.40 8.30 7.42
N GLY A 43 -1.26 7.01 7.62
CA GLY A 43 -2.40 6.12 7.72
C GLY A 43 -2.09 4.81 8.40
N VAL A 44 -3.15 4.14 8.77
CA VAL A 44 -3.15 2.82 9.41
C VAL A 44 -4.18 1.94 8.74
N GLY A 45 -4.00 0.63 8.82
CA GLY A 45 -4.82 -0.32 8.10
C GLY A 45 -4.53 -1.75 8.49
N LEU A 46 -5.13 -2.65 7.72
CA LEU A 46 -4.92 -4.09 7.84
C LEU A 46 -4.59 -4.65 6.47
N ILE A 47 -3.59 -5.52 6.40
CA ILE A 47 -3.20 -6.25 5.20
C ILE A 47 -3.26 -7.74 5.52
N ASN A 48 -3.93 -8.51 4.68
CA ASN A 48 -3.98 -9.95 4.79
C ASN A 48 -2.94 -10.56 3.85
N HIS A 49 -2.06 -11.37 4.42
CA HIS A 49 -1.09 -12.17 3.67
C HIS A 49 -1.66 -13.58 3.56
N ASN A 50 -1.96 -14.02 2.33
CA ASN A 50 -2.45 -15.36 2.09
C ASN A 50 -1.33 -16.18 1.43
N PRO A 51 -0.43 -16.83 2.20
CA PRO A 51 0.62 -17.66 1.65
C PRO A 51 0.01 -18.83 0.87
N PRO A 52 0.65 -19.31 -0.20
CA PRO A 52 0.21 -20.52 -0.87
C PRO A 52 0.22 -21.67 0.14
N SER A 53 -0.89 -22.41 0.18
CA SER A 53 -0.96 -23.71 0.84
C SER A 53 0.01 -24.66 0.12
N GLU A 54 1.18 -24.90 0.69
CA GLU A 54 2.08 -25.96 0.23
C GLU A 54 1.44 -27.31 0.56
N ASP A 55 0.75 -27.89 -0.40
CA ASP A 55 0.29 -29.28 -0.35
C ASP A 55 1.52 -30.17 -0.68
N HIS A 56 2.47 -30.25 0.25
CA HIS A 56 3.60 -31.18 0.17
C HIS A 56 3.52 -32.13 1.36
N GLY A 57 3.40 -33.41 1.03
CA GLY A 57 3.26 -34.49 2.00
C GLY A 57 4.31 -34.42 3.11
N ASP A 58 3.84 -34.75 4.30
CA ASP A 58 4.56 -35.10 5.52
C ASP A 58 5.06 -34.03 6.50
N HIS A 59 5.11 -32.74 6.21
CA HIS A 59 5.32 -31.73 7.26
C HIS A 59 4.53 -30.45 6.98
N ALA A 60 3.25 -30.44 7.35
CA ALA A 60 2.41 -29.25 7.31
C ALA A 60 2.92 -28.20 8.31
N HIS A 61 3.88 -27.39 7.88
CA HIS A 61 4.05 -26.05 8.43
C HIS A 61 2.93 -25.21 7.80
N GLU A 62 1.81 -25.09 8.51
CA GLU A 62 0.81 -24.08 8.22
C GLU A 62 1.52 -22.72 8.24
N GLY A 63 1.85 -22.18 7.07
CA GLY A 63 2.14 -20.76 6.95
C GLY A 63 0.87 -20.04 7.33
N GLU A 64 0.74 -19.64 8.60
CA GLU A 64 -0.46 -18.97 9.13
C GLU A 64 -0.71 -17.70 8.31
N GLY A 65 -1.60 -17.79 7.32
CA GLY A 65 -2.12 -16.64 6.61
C GLY A 65 -2.86 -15.74 7.59
N GLY A 66 -2.26 -14.59 7.88
CA GLY A 66 -2.69 -13.69 8.94
C GLY A 66 -3.15 -12.35 8.40
N THR A 67 -4.12 -11.74 9.10
CA THR A 67 -4.39 -10.31 8.93
C THR A 67 -3.49 -9.53 9.86
N GLU A 68 -2.66 -8.68 9.29
CA GLU A 68 -1.64 -7.94 10.00
C GLU A 68 -1.91 -6.44 10.01
N PHE A 69 -1.43 -5.79 11.06
CA PHE A 69 -1.50 -4.35 11.17
C PHE A 69 -0.51 -3.69 10.22
N ALA A 70 -1.01 -2.77 9.41
CA ALA A 70 -0.21 -2.00 8.48
C ALA A 70 -0.27 -0.50 8.82
N TRP A 71 0.82 0.20 8.58
CA TRP A 71 0.86 1.65 8.68
C TRP A 71 1.73 2.26 7.59
N ASN A 72 1.42 3.50 7.25
CA ASN A 72 2.25 4.26 6.31
C ASN A 72 2.41 5.71 6.75
N VAL A 73 3.52 6.30 6.32
CA VAL A 73 3.78 7.72 6.43
C VAL A 73 4.53 8.19 5.19
N GLY A 74 4.24 9.39 4.72
CA GLY A 74 4.88 9.90 3.53
C GLY A 74 4.49 11.33 3.21
N GLY A 75 4.84 11.71 2.01
CA GLY A 75 4.51 13.01 1.48
C GLY A 75 4.40 12.98 -0.03
N GLY A 76 3.70 13.97 -0.56
CA GLY A 76 3.55 14.13 -1.99
C GLY A 76 3.38 15.59 -2.37
N ILE A 77 3.43 15.83 -3.67
CA ILE A 77 3.13 17.12 -4.27
C ILE A 77 2.00 16.89 -5.26
N ARG A 78 0.94 17.68 -5.13
CA ARG A 78 -0.16 17.74 -6.10
C ARG A 78 -0.01 18.98 -6.96
N PHE A 79 -0.16 18.85 -8.27
CA PHE A 79 -0.20 19.99 -9.19
C PHE A 79 -1.59 20.13 -9.77
N GLY A 80 -2.18 21.32 -9.60
CA GLY A 80 -3.46 21.66 -10.22
C GLY A 80 -3.24 22.13 -11.67
N LEU A 81 -3.70 21.35 -12.64
CA LEU A 81 -3.68 21.66 -14.07
C LEU A 81 -5.11 21.97 -14.56
N GLY A 82 -5.74 22.98 -13.95
CA GLY A 82 -7.13 23.33 -14.23
C GLY A 82 -8.10 22.29 -13.67
N GLY A 83 -8.81 21.57 -14.55
CA GLY A 83 -9.77 20.51 -14.17
C GLY A 83 -9.13 19.16 -13.82
N LEU A 84 -7.82 18.99 -14.05
CA LEU A 84 -7.06 17.79 -13.73
C LEU A 84 -6.10 18.07 -12.59
N ASN A 85 -6.02 17.16 -11.62
CA ASN A 85 -5.05 17.23 -10.53
C ASN A 85 -4.08 16.06 -10.65
N VAL A 86 -2.83 16.31 -11.00
CA VAL A 86 -1.77 15.28 -10.99
C VAL A 86 -1.10 15.25 -9.62
N PHE A 87 -0.60 14.10 -9.19
CA PHE A 87 0.18 14.00 -7.97
C PHE A 87 1.35 13.03 -8.11
N ALA A 88 2.39 13.30 -7.33
CA ALA A 88 3.53 12.43 -7.08
C ALA A 88 3.64 12.24 -5.57
N GLU A 89 3.85 11.02 -5.11
CA GLU A 89 3.82 10.68 -3.70
C GLU A 89 4.84 9.58 -3.40
N ALA A 90 5.57 9.73 -2.29
CA ALA A 90 6.45 8.72 -1.75
C ALA A 90 6.01 8.39 -0.33
N ARG A 91 5.92 7.09 -0.02
CA ARG A 91 5.53 6.62 1.31
C ARG A 91 6.53 5.58 1.81
N LEU A 92 6.73 5.56 3.12
CA LEU A 92 7.19 4.39 3.83
C LEU A 92 5.96 3.59 4.25
N LEU A 93 5.88 2.34 3.83
CA LEU A 93 4.83 1.39 4.17
C LEU A 93 5.44 0.24 4.98
N ASP A 94 4.85 -0.04 6.13
CA ASP A 94 5.06 -1.26 6.90
C ASP A 94 3.76 -2.06 6.84
N ALA A 95 3.83 -3.26 6.27
CA ALA A 95 2.68 -4.11 6.00
C ALA A 95 2.46 -5.18 7.07
N GLY A 96 3.29 -5.24 8.12
CA GLY A 96 3.36 -6.39 9.03
C GLY A 96 4.35 -7.46 8.56
N ALA A 97 4.59 -8.48 9.38
CA ALA A 97 5.40 -9.67 9.11
C ALA A 97 6.85 -9.39 8.66
N GLY A 98 7.36 -8.19 8.96
CA GLY A 98 8.67 -7.74 8.48
C GLY A 98 8.67 -7.23 7.04
N HIS A 99 7.51 -7.15 6.38
CA HIS A 99 7.36 -6.58 5.05
C HIS A 99 7.33 -5.04 5.12
N ARG A 100 8.38 -4.42 4.59
CA ARG A 100 8.48 -2.97 4.41
C ARG A 100 8.74 -2.62 2.96
N ALA A 101 8.06 -1.59 2.48
CA ALA A 101 8.21 -1.09 1.12
C ALA A 101 8.26 0.45 1.12
N VAL A 102 8.90 1.00 0.10
CA VAL A 102 8.89 2.45 -0.16
C VAL A 102 8.24 2.69 -1.52
N PRO A 103 6.89 2.61 -1.63
CA PRO A 103 6.22 2.87 -2.89
C PRO A 103 6.36 4.34 -3.31
N ILE A 104 6.65 4.52 -4.59
CA ILE A 104 6.60 5.81 -5.28
C ILE A 104 5.42 5.76 -6.25
N THR A 105 4.44 6.63 -6.05
CA THR A 105 3.18 6.62 -6.79
C THR A 105 3.03 7.92 -7.57
N PHE A 106 2.65 7.81 -8.84
CA PHE A 106 2.24 8.92 -9.68
C PHE A 106 0.81 8.68 -10.14
N GLY A 107 -0.02 9.72 -10.14
CA GLY A 107 -1.41 9.56 -10.51
C GLY A 107 -2.12 10.84 -10.90
N ILE A 108 -3.32 10.67 -11.42
CA ILE A 108 -4.28 11.72 -11.71
C ILE A 108 -5.47 11.60 -10.77
N SER A 109 -6.04 12.73 -10.40
CA SER A 109 -7.25 12.86 -9.59
C SER A 109 -8.19 13.87 -10.26
N PHE A 110 -9.47 13.55 -10.25
CA PHE A 110 -10.56 14.31 -10.87
C PHE A 110 -11.55 14.75 -9.78
#